data_AF-A0A9Q1IV57-F1
#
_entry.id   AF-A0A9Q1IV57-F1
#
_cell.length_a   1.000
_cell.length_b   1.000
_cell.length_c   1.000
_cell.angle_alpha   90.00
_cell.angle_beta   90.00
_cell.angle_gamma   90.00
#
_symmetry.space_group_name_H-M   'P 1'
#
loop_
_entity.id
_entity.type
_entity.pdbx_description
1 polymer ?
#
loop_
_entity_poly.entity_id
_entity_poly.type
_entity_poly.pdbx_seq_one_letter_code
_entity_poly.pdbx_strand_id
1 'polypeptide(L)'
;MLGRGLQMTRVICRLMSRKLSAGLHRNILKNMHPSIDIWSVRSSLKNIRSVTMAPWPFSSSGPRDYSLPNPSWRSEMQRLYEHYNSMCEVETEGGEKLKGPWIRLASYNRALKYAPGGQCLSKFLQAKARLFTRNIEEQGAGFEYVVFVNKQEKTCVCVFQAGHLLEGPPGLVHGGAIATIMDSVTGTHAAYLSGPVMTANLTINYRSPIPLGSVVLVHSSVGEIDGRKTLLSCQVTSSDGSKLHTEATGLFISVSVGNLLM
;
A
#
# COMPACT_ATOMS: atom_id res chain seq x y z
N MET A 1 -47.97 -15.83 8.05
CA MET A 1 -47.17 -16.24 9.22
C MET A 1 -45.71 -15.90 8.93
N LEU A 2 -45.16 -14.89 9.61
CA LEU A 2 -43.71 -14.66 9.78
C LEU A 2 -43.57 -13.69 10.98
N GLY A 3 -42.91 -14.13 12.05
CA GLY A 3 -42.90 -13.45 13.34
C GLY A 3 -41.51 -13.04 13.82
N ARG A 4 -41.33 -11.73 13.97
CA ARG A 4 -40.67 -11.01 15.08
C ARG A 4 -39.18 -11.30 15.39
N GLY A 5 -38.32 -10.44 14.84
CA GLY A 5 -37.10 -10.00 15.50
C GLY A 5 -37.33 -8.67 16.24
N LEU A 6 -36.83 -8.58 17.48
CA LEU A 6 -36.40 -7.39 18.26
C LEU A 6 -36.51 -7.73 19.76
N GLN A 7 -35.40 -8.08 20.42
CA GLN A 7 -35.13 -7.82 21.86
C GLN A 7 -33.87 -8.58 22.34
N MET A 8 -32.66 -8.07 22.06
CA MET A 8 -31.48 -8.49 22.84
C MET A 8 -30.30 -7.50 22.74
N THR A 9 -30.50 -6.24 23.12
CA THR A 9 -29.37 -5.26 23.13
C THR A 9 -29.52 -4.11 24.14
N ARG A 10 -30.24 -4.31 25.25
CA ARG A 10 -30.46 -3.24 26.27
C ARG A 10 -30.14 -3.61 27.72
N VAL A 11 -29.46 -4.73 28.00
CA VAL A 11 -29.28 -5.21 29.39
C VAL A 11 -27.87 -4.97 29.98
N ILE A 12 -26.84 -4.66 29.20
CA ILE A 12 -25.45 -4.56 29.74
C ILE A 12 -25.01 -3.13 30.10
N CYS A 13 -25.69 -2.09 29.61
CA CYS A 13 -25.29 -0.69 29.86
C CYS A 13 -25.80 -0.08 31.19
N ARG A 14 -26.36 -0.87 32.12
CA ARG A 14 -26.88 -0.39 33.42
C ARG A 14 -26.15 -0.92 34.66
N LEU A 15 -25.07 -1.70 34.49
CA LEU A 15 -24.35 -2.33 35.61
C LEU A 15 -22.99 -1.71 35.95
N MET A 16 -22.51 -0.68 35.24
CA MET A 16 -21.22 -0.02 35.56
C MET A 16 -21.33 1.40 36.15
N SER A 17 -22.53 1.97 36.30
CA SER A 17 -22.71 3.30 36.92
C SER A 17 -23.17 3.28 38.38
N ARG A 18 -23.11 2.14 39.08
CA ARG A 18 -23.62 2.01 40.46
C ARG A 18 -22.66 1.41 41.51
N LYS A 19 -21.39 1.19 41.19
CA LYS A 19 -20.38 0.83 42.21
C LYS A 19 -19.17 1.74 42.06
N LEU A 20 -18.81 2.41 43.16
CA LEU A 20 -17.74 3.40 43.36
C LEU A 20 -18.18 4.88 43.40
N SER A 21 -19.31 5.13 44.07
CA SER A 21 -19.53 6.35 44.86
C SER A 21 -19.79 5.92 46.31
N ALA A 22 -18.73 5.59 47.04
CA ALA A 22 -18.75 5.44 48.49
C ALA A 22 -17.31 5.55 49.03
N GLY A 23 -17.02 6.64 49.74
CA GLY A 23 -15.84 6.75 50.61
C GLY A 23 -14.72 7.66 50.11
N LEU A 24 -14.89 8.98 50.23
CA LEU A 24 -13.94 9.81 51.00
C LEU A 24 -14.59 11.16 51.35
N HIS A 25 -14.75 11.38 52.64
CA HIS A 25 -15.35 12.56 53.25
C HIS A 25 -14.25 13.58 53.60
N ARG A 26 -14.65 14.87 53.66
CA ARG A 26 -13.95 16.04 54.25
C ARG A 26 -12.90 16.71 53.36
N ASN A 27 -13.22 17.87 52.79
CA ASN A 27 -12.95 19.16 53.45
C ASN A 27 -13.36 20.38 52.61
N ILE A 28 -13.78 21.43 53.32
CA ILE A 28 -13.84 22.85 52.93
C ILE A 28 -15.06 23.30 52.11
N LEU A 29 -16.15 23.57 52.84
CA LEU A 29 -16.94 24.79 52.68
C LEU A 29 -16.11 25.98 53.20
N LYS A 30 -16.05 27.10 52.47
CA LYS A 30 -15.98 28.47 53.03
C LYS A 30 -16.08 29.54 51.93
N ASN A 31 -16.91 30.55 52.22
CA ASN A 31 -17.07 31.91 51.63
C ASN A 31 -18.13 32.04 50.51
N MET A 32 -19.39 32.42 50.83
CA MET A 32 -19.95 33.81 50.97
C MET A 32 -20.08 34.53 49.60
N HIS A 33 -21.16 35.20 49.16
CA HIS A 33 -22.47 35.65 49.68
C HIS A 33 -23.38 35.98 48.44
N PRO A 34 -24.73 36.08 48.54
CA PRO A 34 -25.65 36.21 47.39
C PRO A 34 -25.99 37.67 47.06
N SER A 35 -26.45 37.92 45.82
CA SER A 35 -27.50 38.87 45.41
C SER A 35 -27.38 39.18 43.91
N ILE A 36 -28.48 39.08 43.17
CA ILE A 36 -29.05 40.08 42.25
C ILE A 36 -30.04 39.41 41.29
N ASP A 37 -31.14 40.13 41.10
CA ASP A 37 -32.50 39.70 40.80
C ASP A 37 -32.77 39.14 39.40
N ILE A 38 -33.68 38.17 39.42
CA ILE A 38 -34.43 37.64 38.28
C ILE A 38 -35.46 38.70 37.91
N TRP A 39 -35.18 39.62 36.96
CA TRP A 39 -36.19 40.26 36.09
C TRP A 39 -35.65 41.21 34.99
N SER A 40 -34.52 40.87 34.34
CA SER A 40 -33.98 41.71 33.24
C SER A 40 -33.43 40.96 32.02
N VAL A 41 -33.77 39.68 31.81
CA VAL A 41 -33.35 38.99 30.56
C VAL A 41 -34.58 38.47 29.82
N ARG A 42 -35.39 39.41 29.33
CA ARG A 42 -36.46 39.11 28.38
C ARG A 42 -36.49 40.12 27.23
N SER A 43 -35.33 40.38 26.63
CA SER A 43 -35.27 40.84 25.24
C SER A 43 -33.89 40.53 24.66
N SER A 44 -33.86 40.25 23.35
CA SER A 44 -32.66 39.99 22.54
C SER A 44 -32.12 38.55 22.48
N LEU A 45 -33.01 37.57 22.30
CA LEU A 45 -32.70 36.30 21.64
C LEU A 45 -33.05 36.39 20.14
N LYS A 46 -32.34 37.21 19.35
CA LYS A 46 -32.35 37.14 17.88
C LYS A 46 -31.04 37.71 17.32
N ASN A 47 -29.99 36.88 17.27
CA ASN A 47 -28.94 36.87 16.23
C ASN A 47 -27.76 36.00 16.67
N ILE A 48 -27.92 34.68 16.58
CA ILE A 48 -26.77 33.77 16.48
C ILE A 48 -26.75 33.31 15.03
N ARG A 49 -25.81 33.86 14.25
CA ARG A 49 -25.51 33.36 12.90
C ARG A 49 -24.97 31.94 13.05
N SER A 50 -25.63 30.98 12.42
CA SER A 50 -25.10 29.65 12.16
C SER A 50 -23.77 29.80 11.42
N VAL A 51 -22.65 29.55 12.11
CA VAL A 51 -21.35 29.38 11.46
C VAL A 51 -21.39 28.04 10.74
N THR A 52 -21.75 28.06 9.47
CA THR A 52 -21.58 26.90 8.59
C THR A 52 -20.08 26.68 8.45
N MET A 53 -19.56 25.65 9.13
CA MET A 53 -18.20 25.17 8.89
C MET A 53 -18.11 24.76 7.43
N ALA A 54 -17.30 25.49 6.65
CA ALA A 54 -16.97 25.08 5.30
C ALA A 54 -16.34 23.67 5.36
N PRO A 55 -16.70 22.74 4.45
CA PRO A 55 -16.03 21.46 4.38
C PRO A 55 -14.55 21.70 4.11
N TRP A 56 -13.69 21.19 5.00
CA TRP A 56 -12.24 21.23 4.82
C TRP A 56 -11.88 20.70 3.43
N PRO A 57 -10.98 21.36 2.68
CA PRO A 57 -10.69 20.94 1.33
C PRO A 57 -9.93 19.61 1.37
N PHE A 58 -10.57 18.57 0.84
CA PHE A 58 -9.96 17.34 0.34
C PHE A 58 -8.93 16.66 1.25
N SER A 59 -9.39 16.02 2.33
CA SER A 59 -8.71 14.80 2.77
C SER A 59 -9.09 13.69 1.80
N SER A 60 -8.19 13.33 0.88
CA SER A 60 -8.37 12.14 0.03
C SER A 60 -8.46 10.92 0.94
N SER A 61 -9.68 10.48 1.23
CA SER A 61 -9.98 9.47 2.25
C SER A 61 -9.62 8.03 1.86
N GLY A 62 -8.92 7.84 0.74
CA GLY A 62 -8.51 6.54 0.20
C GLY A 62 -7.00 6.28 0.27
N PRO A 63 -6.56 5.01 0.22
CA PRO A 63 -5.15 4.68 0.16
C PRO A 63 -4.52 5.19 -1.15
N ARG A 64 -3.39 5.91 -1.03
CA ARG A 64 -2.62 6.42 -2.18
C ARG A 64 -1.95 5.28 -2.94
N ASP A 65 -2.21 5.19 -4.25
CA ASP A 65 -1.45 4.36 -5.18
C ASP A 65 -0.12 5.06 -5.54
N TYR A 66 1.00 4.43 -5.18
CA TYR A 66 2.37 4.91 -5.43
C TYR A 66 2.93 4.43 -6.78
N SER A 67 2.16 3.67 -7.55
CA SER A 67 2.52 3.22 -8.90
C SER A 67 2.02 4.15 -10.01
N LEU A 68 1.47 5.31 -9.64
CA LEU A 68 1.06 6.36 -10.57
C LEU A 68 2.20 7.39 -10.77
N PRO A 69 2.27 8.04 -11.96
CA PRO A 69 3.26 9.07 -12.23
C PRO A 69 3.25 10.19 -11.19
N ASN A 70 4.44 10.71 -10.88
CA ASN A 70 4.63 11.86 -10.02
C ASN A 70 5.81 12.72 -10.53
N PRO A 71 5.98 13.97 -10.03
CA PRO A 71 7.00 14.88 -10.55
C PRO A 71 8.45 14.39 -10.50
N SER A 72 8.77 13.37 -9.71
CA SER A 72 10.13 12.82 -9.64
C SER A 72 10.45 11.81 -10.76
N TRP A 73 9.44 11.33 -11.49
CA TRP A 73 9.64 10.37 -12.57
C TRP A 73 10.31 11.04 -13.76
N ARG A 74 11.42 10.47 -14.22
CA ARG A 74 12.08 10.91 -15.45
C ARG A 74 11.19 10.68 -16.67
N SER A 75 11.41 11.48 -17.71
CA SER A 75 10.70 11.34 -18.99
C SER A 75 10.74 9.91 -19.54
N GLU A 76 11.88 9.23 -19.39
CA GLU A 76 12.04 7.84 -19.79
C GLU A 76 11.09 6.88 -19.05
N MET A 77 10.92 7.07 -17.73
CA MET A 77 9.98 6.28 -16.93
C MET A 77 8.52 6.58 -17.32
N GLN A 78 8.20 7.86 -17.58
CA GLN A 78 6.87 8.28 -18.02
C GLN A 78 6.52 7.66 -19.39
N ARG A 79 7.46 7.69 -20.34
CA ARG A 79 7.30 7.08 -21.66
C ARG A 79 7.05 5.57 -21.58
N LEU A 80 7.82 4.86 -20.77
CA LEU A 80 7.62 3.42 -20.56
C LEU A 80 6.28 3.14 -19.86
N TYR A 81 5.90 3.94 -18.87
CA TYR A 81 4.59 3.83 -18.22
C TYR A 81 3.45 3.99 -19.25
N GLU A 82 3.49 5.02 -20.08
CA GLU A 82 2.47 5.27 -21.11
C GLU A 82 2.41 4.13 -22.13
N HIS A 83 3.57 3.59 -22.54
CA HIS A 83 3.64 2.45 -23.44
C HIS A 83 2.94 1.20 -22.88
N TYR A 84 3.24 0.79 -21.63
CA TYR A 84 2.58 -0.37 -21.04
C TYR A 84 1.12 -0.10 -20.64
N ASN A 85 0.81 1.14 -20.25
CA ASN A 85 -0.55 1.52 -19.88
C ASN A 85 -1.48 1.57 -21.09
N SER A 86 -0.99 1.97 -22.28
CA SER A 86 -1.80 1.91 -23.50
C SER A 86 -2.13 0.46 -23.90
N MET A 87 -1.26 -0.51 -23.59
CA MET A 87 -1.56 -1.93 -23.82
C MET A 87 -2.56 -2.53 -22.82
N CYS A 88 -3.00 -1.77 -21.80
CA CYS A 88 -4.04 -2.20 -20.86
C CYS A 88 -5.47 -1.95 -21.37
N GLU A 89 -5.66 -1.08 -22.37
CA GLU A 89 -6.94 -0.77 -23.01
C GLU A 89 -6.79 -0.90 -24.54
N VAL A 90 -7.65 -1.67 -25.20
CA VAL A 90 -7.66 -1.80 -26.67
C VAL A 90 -8.91 -1.09 -27.19
N GLU A 91 -8.71 -0.09 -28.05
CA GLU A 91 -9.82 0.58 -28.75
C GLU A 91 -10.23 -0.25 -29.97
N THR A 92 -11.52 -0.54 -30.09
CA THR A 92 -12.10 -1.23 -31.25
C THR A 92 -12.51 -0.23 -32.34
N GLU A 93 -12.69 -0.71 -33.58
CA GLU A 93 -13.15 0.12 -34.71
C GLU A 93 -14.51 0.82 -34.46
N GLY A 94 -15.29 0.34 -33.48
CA GLY A 94 -16.55 0.95 -33.04
C GLY A 94 -16.43 1.93 -31.86
N GLY A 95 -15.22 2.24 -31.38
CA GLY A 95 -14.99 3.14 -30.24
C GLY A 95 -15.22 2.52 -28.86
N GLU A 96 -15.51 1.21 -28.77
CA GLU A 96 -15.59 0.52 -27.48
C GLU A 96 -14.18 0.19 -26.97
N LYS A 97 -13.90 0.56 -25.71
CA LYS A 97 -12.65 0.25 -25.00
C LYS A 97 -12.74 -1.13 -24.36
N LEU A 98 -12.03 -2.10 -24.93
CA LEU A 98 -11.87 -3.44 -24.36
C LEU A 98 -10.65 -3.48 -23.44
N LYS A 99 -10.64 -4.42 -22.48
CA LYS A 99 -9.44 -4.66 -21.66
C LYS A 99 -8.36 -5.34 -22.51
N GLY A 100 -7.18 -4.73 -22.53
CA GLY A 100 -6.00 -5.31 -23.17
C GLY A 100 -5.41 -6.48 -22.39
N PRO A 101 -4.38 -7.14 -22.94
CA PRO A 101 -3.75 -8.31 -22.32
C PRO A 101 -2.91 -7.94 -21.08
N TRP A 102 -2.51 -6.68 -20.96
CA TRP A 102 -1.76 -6.16 -19.83
C TRP A 102 -2.66 -5.56 -18.75
N ILE A 103 -2.24 -5.69 -17.49
CA ILE A 103 -2.91 -5.12 -16.33
C ILE A 103 -1.88 -4.39 -15.48
N ARG A 104 -2.08 -3.10 -15.23
CA ARG A 104 -1.30 -2.34 -14.25
C ARG A 104 -1.70 -2.73 -12.83
N LEU A 105 -0.71 -2.99 -11.98
CA LEU A 105 -0.92 -3.29 -10.57
C LEU A 105 -0.71 -2.03 -9.72
N ALA A 106 -1.75 -1.67 -8.94
CA ALA A 106 -1.64 -0.62 -7.93
C ALA A 106 -0.66 -1.04 -6.81
N SER A 107 0.07 -0.08 -6.26
CA SER A 107 1.06 -0.32 -5.20
C SER A 107 0.83 0.63 -4.04
N TYR A 108 0.53 0.08 -2.86
CA TYR A 108 0.27 0.86 -1.64
C TYR A 108 1.45 0.72 -0.68
N ASN A 109 1.65 1.71 0.19
CA ASN A 109 2.69 1.66 1.23
C ASN A 109 2.36 0.73 2.41
N ARG A 110 1.20 0.06 2.39
CA ARG A 110 0.78 -0.93 3.37
C ARG A 110 0.33 -2.19 2.62
N ALA A 111 0.93 -3.33 2.94
CA ALA A 111 0.74 -4.57 2.21
C ALA A 111 -0.73 -5.04 2.14
N LEU A 112 -1.50 -4.85 3.21
CA LEU A 112 -2.96 -4.80 3.28
C LEU A 112 -3.34 -4.78 4.76
N LYS A 113 -4.35 -4.01 5.14
CA LYS A 113 -4.96 -4.02 6.48
C LYS A 113 -5.81 -5.30 6.74
N TYR A 114 -5.68 -6.34 5.89
CA TYR A 114 -6.62 -7.46 5.77
C TYR A 114 -5.98 -8.83 5.45
N ALA A 115 -4.72 -9.05 5.77
CA ALA A 115 -4.28 -10.43 6.04
C ALA A 115 -4.59 -10.70 7.52
N PRO A 116 -5.77 -11.27 7.87
CA PRO A 116 -5.94 -11.78 9.23
C PRO A 116 -4.83 -12.81 9.42
N GLY A 117 -3.92 -12.56 10.37
CA GLY A 117 -3.09 -13.64 10.89
C GLY A 117 -1.62 -13.45 11.12
N GLY A 118 -1.00 -12.32 10.77
CA GLY A 118 0.40 -12.13 11.16
C GLY A 118 0.57 -12.24 12.68
N GLN A 119 0.97 -13.41 13.19
CA GLN A 119 1.53 -13.54 14.52
C GLN A 119 2.84 -12.75 14.54
N CYS A 120 3.08 -12.04 15.64
CA CYS A 120 4.30 -11.27 15.89
C CYS A 120 4.38 -9.84 15.32
N LEU A 121 3.33 -9.03 15.43
CA LEU A 121 3.54 -7.59 15.61
C LEU A 121 2.51 -7.04 16.62
N SER A 122 2.99 -6.34 17.65
CA SER A 122 2.10 -5.56 18.52
C SER A 122 1.25 -4.60 17.67
N LYS A 123 0.03 -4.25 18.11
CA LYS A 123 -0.83 -3.28 17.40
C LYS A 123 -0.09 -2.00 17.00
N PHE A 124 0.90 -1.61 17.81
CA PHE A 124 1.79 -0.48 17.55
C PHE A 124 2.69 -0.67 16.33
N LEU A 125 3.35 -1.83 16.20
CA LEU A 125 4.21 -2.12 15.06
C LEU A 125 3.40 -2.24 13.77
N GLN A 126 2.21 -2.85 13.81
CA GLN A 126 1.30 -2.90 12.65
C GLN A 126 0.87 -1.50 12.16
N ALA A 127 0.65 -0.56 13.09
CA ALA A 127 0.28 0.81 12.74
C ALA A 127 1.42 1.55 12.00
N LYS A 128 2.67 1.25 12.35
CA LYS A 128 3.86 1.90 11.80
C LYS A 128 4.48 1.18 10.60
N ALA A 129 4.25 -0.13 10.45
CA ALA A 129 4.81 -0.93 9.36
C ALA A 129 4.44 -0.35 7.97
N ARG A 130 5.41 -0.40 7.06
CA ARG A 130 5.27 -0.03 5.66
C ARG A 130 5.87 -1.12 4.79
N LEU A 131 5.36 -1.26 3.57
CA LEU A 131 5.99 -2.09 2.55
C LEU A 131 7.41 -1.56 2.31
N PHE A 132 8.41 -2.45 2.28
CA PHE A 132 9.82 -2.06 2.24
C PHE A 132 10.15 -1.17 1.03
N THR A 133 9.62 -1.49 -0.16
CA THR A 133 9.79 -0.68 -1.38
C THR A 133 8.99 0.62 -1.40
N ARG A 134 8.17 0.91 -0.38
CA ARG A 134 7.31 2.10 -0.28
C ARG A 134 7.39 2.77 1.10
N ASN A 135 8.52 2.61 1.79
CA ASN A 135 8.74 3.15 3.14
C ASN A 135 9.42 4.53 3.16
N ILE A 136 9.94 5.00 2.02
CA ILE A 136 10.51 6.34 1.83
C ILE A 136 9.41 7.28 1.34
N GLU A 137 9.17 8.37 2.09
CA GLU A 137 8.08 9.32 1.80
C GLU A 137 8.45 10.36 0.75
N GLU A 138 9.72 10.73 0.66
CA GLU A 138 10.23 11.67 -0.34
C GLU A 138 10.18 11.04 -1.75
N GLN A 139 9.45 11.70 -2.66
CA GLN A 139 9.28 11.24 -4.04
C GLN A 139 10.63 11.23 -4.76
N GLY A 140 10.93 10.13 -5.44
CA GLY A 140 12.19 9.97 -6.19
C GLY A 140 13.42 9.70 -5.33
N ALA A 141 13.30 9.66 -4.00
CA ALA A 141 14.42 9.35 -3.12
C ALA A 141 14.67 7.84 -2.99
N GLY A 142 13.62 7.02 -3.08
CA GLY A 142 13.67 5.58 -2.91
C GLY A 142 13.33 4.78 -4.17
N PHE A 143 12.44 3.79 -4.03
CA PHE A 143 11.99 2.95 -5.14
C PHE A 143 10.78 3.59 -5.85
N GLU A 144 11.02 4.19 -7.00
CA GLU A 144 9.94 4.61 -7.91
C GLU A 144 9.69 3.49 -8.92
N TYR A 145 8.51 2.86 -8.87
CA TYR A 145 8.22 1.76 -9.78
C TYR A 145 6.73 1.58 -10.08
N VAL A 146 6.45 0.88 -11.17
CA VAL A 146 5.12 0.41 -11.58
C VAL A 146 5.26 -1.00 -12.15
N VAL A 147 4.27 -1.86 -11.88
CA VAL A 147 4.25 -3.25 -12.36
C VAL A 147 3.07 -3.45 -13.29
N PHE A 148 3.33 -4.09 -14.42
CA PHE A 148 2.34 -4.54 -15.39
C PHE A 148 2.45 -6.06 -15.54
N VAL A 149 1.32 -6.75 -15.57
CA VAL A 149 1.26 -8.20 -15.71
C VAL A 149 0.44 -8.60 -16.93
N ASN A 150 0.91 -9.60 -17.66
CA ASN A 150 0.18 -10.26 -18.72
C ASN A 150 -0.06 -11.71 -18.31
N LYS A 151 -1.32 -12.03 -17.99
CA LYS A 151 -1.70 -13.36 -17.51
C LYS A 151 -1.58 -14.45 -18.58
N GLN A 152 -1.84 -14.09 -19.84
CA GLN A 152 -1.84 -15.04 -20.96
C GLN A 152 -0.42 -15.48 -21.28
N GLU A 153 0.49 -14.51 -21.35
CA GLU A 153 1.92 -14.77 -21.60
C GLU A 153 2.68 -15.22 -20.35
N LYS A 154 2.08 -15.10 -19.16
CA LYS A 154 2.74 -15.33 -17.87
C LYS A 154 4.03 -14.52 -17.76
N THR A 155 3.92 -13.25 -18.12
CA THR A 155 5.00 -12.27 -18.07
C THR A 155 4.60 -11.10 -17.17
N CYS A 156 5.61 -10.51 -16.55
CA CYS A 156 5.48 -9.35 -15.69
C CYS A 156 6.61 -8.39 -16.01
N VAL A 157 6.27 -7.12 -16.22
CA VAL A 157 7.25 -6.05 -16.42
C VAL A 157 7.11 -5.04 -15.31
N CYS A 158 8.24 -4.64 -14.75
CA CYS A 158 8.32 -3.51 -13.85
C CYS A 158 9.22 -2.43 -14.46
N VAL A 159 8.70 -1.20 -14.53
CA VAL A 159 9.50 -0.02 -14.83
C VAL A 159 9.99 0.53 -13.51
N PHE A 160 11.31 0.59 -13.33
CA PHE A 160 11.93 0.97 -12.06
C PHE A 160 12.93 2.12 -12.25
N GLN A 161 12.77 3.17 -11.46
CA GLN A 161 13.74 4.26 -11.33
C GLN A 161 14.33 4.24 -9.91
N ALA A 162 15.65 4.09 -9.83
CA ALA A 162 16.35 4.04 -8.55
C ALA A 162 16.66 5.45 -8.03
N GLY A 163 16.04 5.84 -6.92
CA GLY A 163 16.28 7.10 -6.25
C GLY A 163 17.63 7.21 -5.57
N HIS A 164 17.99 8.42 -5.14
CA HIS A 164 19.32 8.74 -4.62
C HIS A 164 19.65 8.05 -3.28
N LEU A 165 18.66 7.66 -2.48
CA LEU A 165 18.88 6.91 -1.23
C LEU A 165 19.14 5.41 -1.45
N LEU A 166 19.15 4.95 -2.71
CA LEU A 166 19.46 3.56 -3.07
C LEU A 166 20.92 3.36 -3.49
N GLU A 167 21.79 4.34 -3.22
CA GLU A 167 23.21 4.25 -3.52
C GLU A 167 23.88 3.11 -2.74
N GLY A 168 24.78 2.39 -3.42
CA GLY A 168 25.70 1.46 -2.79
C GLY A 168 27.13 1.94 -2.99
N PRO A 169 27.83 1.50 -4.05
CA PRO A 169 29.03 2.18 -4.50
C PRO A 169 28.72 3.61 -4.97
N PRO A 170 29.68 4.54 -4.91
CA PRO A 170 29.49 5.91 -5.38
C PRO A 170 28.90 5.99 -6.80
N GLY A 171 27.75 6.65 -6.94
CA GLY A 171 27.02 6.84 -8.20
C GLY A 171 26.28 5.62 -8.73
N LEU A 172 26.26 4.49 -8.01
CA LEU A 172 25.68 3.22 -8.46
C LEU A 172 24.61 2.72 -7.49
N VAL A 173 23.59 2.05 -8.03
CA VAL A 173 22.53 1.43 -7.23
C VAL A 173 23.09 0.27 -6.41
N HIS A 174 22.74 0.20 -5.13
CA HIS A 174 23.15 -0.87 -4.23
C HIS A 174 22.62 -2.23 -4.72
N GLY A 175 23.47 -3.27 -4.72
CA GLY A 175 23.09 -4.62 -5.16
C GLY A 175 21.89 -5.18 -4.41
N GLY A 176 21.76 -4.87 -3.11
CA GLY A 176 20.60 -5.21 -2.29
C GLY A 176 19.31 -4.47 -2.68
N ALA A 177 19.38 -3.24 -3.21
CA ALA A 177 18.21 -2.55 -3.74
C ALA A 177 17.74 -3.18 -5.06
N ILE A 178 18.69 -3.59 -5.91
CA ILE A 178 18.39 -4.38 -7.12
C ILE A 178 17.74 -5.71 -6.74
N ALA A 179 18.30 -6.43 -5.77
CA ALA A 179 17.71 -7.67 -5.27
C ALA A 179 16.29 -7.46 -4.71
N THR A 180 16.07 -6.36 -3.99
CA THR A 180 14.77 -6.00 -3.42
C THR A 180 13.70 -5.81 -4.49
N ILE A 181 14.01 -5.08 -5.57
CA ILE A 181 13.03 -4.86 -6.64
C ILE A 181 12.80 -6.16 -7.43
N MET A 182 13.82 -6.98 -7.64
CA MET A 182 13.68 -8.29 -8.29
C MET A 182 12.82 -9.26 -7.48
N ASP A 183 13.03 -9.35 -6.16
CA ASP A 183 12.20 -10.14 -5.25
C ASP A 183 10.74 -9.64 -5.26
N SER A 184 10.55 -8.32 -5.18
CA SER A 184 9.21 -7.72 -5.22
C SER A 184 8.47 -8.03 -6.52
N VAL A 185 9.15 -7.96 -7.67
CA VAL A 185 8.55 -8.20 -8.99
C VAL A 185 8.26 -9.70 -9.19
N THR A 186 9.22 -10.57 -8.92
CA THR A 186 9.04 -12.02 -9.07
C THR A 186 8.02 -12.57 -8.07
N GLY A 187 8.00 -12.06 -6.83
CA GLY A 187 7.02 -12.41 -5.82
C GLY A 187 5.61 -11.91 -6.17
N THR A 188 5.49 -10.68 -6.70
CA THR A 188 4.21 -10.17 -7.22
C THR A 188 3.70 -11.02 -8.37
N HIS A 189 4.59 -11.39 -9.30
CA HIS A 189 4.25 -12.22 -10.46
C HIS A 189 3.81 -13.64 -10.04
N ALA A 190 4.57 -14.28 -9.15
CA ALA A 190 4.20 -15.57 -8.56
C ALA A 190 2.86 -15.48 -7.82
N ALA A 191 2.65 -14.42 -7.03
CA ALA A 191 1.43 -14.24 -6.25
C ALA A 191 0.20 -14.03 -7.15
N TYR A 192 0.37 -13.29 -8.23
CA TYR A 192 -0.69 -13.03 -9.21
C TYR A 192 -1.18 -14.31 -9.90
N LEU A 193 -0.29 -15.28 -10.11
CA LEU A 193 -0.60 -16.54 -10.79
C LEU A 193 -1.07 -17.63 -9.83
N SER A 194 -0.48 -17.71 -8.63
CA SER A 194 -0.62 -18.86 -7.73
C SER A 194 -1.27 -18.53 -6.38
N GLY A 195 -1.67 -17.28 -6.13
CA GLY A 195 -2.17 -16.82 -4.83
C GLY A 195 -1.03 -16.52 -3.85
N PRO A 196 -1.27 -16.45 -2.53
CA PRO A 196 -0.22 -16.11 -1.56
C PRO A 196 1.01 -17.04 -1.66
N VAL A 197 2.19 -16.45 -1.74
CA VAL A 197 3.48 -17.14 -1.87
C VAL A 197 4.54 -16.53 -0.96
N MET A 198 5.61 -17.29 -0.71
CA MET A 198 6.83 -16.82 -0.06
C MET A 198 8.04 -17.19 -0.90
N THR A 199 9.06 -16.33 -0.91
CA THR A 199 10.35 -16.60 -1.55
C THR A 199 11.08 -17.73 -0.78
N ALA A 200 11.43 -18.82 -1.48
CA ALA A 200 12.23 -19.91 -0.92
C ALA A 200 13.69 -19.87 -1.40
N ASN A 201 13.93 -19.44 -2.63
CA ASN A 201 15.26 -19.17 -3.15
C ASN A 201 15.22 -17.98 -4.11
N LEU A 202 16.25 -17.14 -4.06
CA LEU A 202 16.50 -16.11 -5.05
C LEU A 202 18.00 -16.11 -5.34
N THR A 203 18.37 -16.49 -6.55
CA THR A 203 19.77 -16.53 -7.02
C THR A 203 19.97 -15.44 -8.04
N ILE A 204 20.94 -14.54 -7.82
CA ILE A 204 21.12 -13.31 -8.60
C ILE A 204 22.55 -13.24 -9.14
N ASN A 205 22.67 -12.97 -10.45
CA ASN A 205 23.94 -12.69 -11.11
C ASN A 205 23.96 -11.22 -11.56
N TYR A 206 24.86 -10.42 -10.96
CA TYR A 206 25.09 -9.03 -11.35
C TYR A 206 26.06 -8.98 -12.53
N ARG A 207 25.57 -8.55 -13.70
CA ARG A 207 26.32 -8.56 -14.96
C ARG A 207 26.96 -7.20 -15.27
N SER A 208 26.27 -6.10 -14.99
CA SER A 208 26.81 -4.76 -15.15
C SER A 208 26.16 -3.76 -14.19
N PRO A 209 26.86 -2.69 -13.77
CA PRO A 209 26.35 -1.75 -12.79
C PRO A 209 25.17 -0.94 -13.34
N ILE A 210 24.27 -0.54 -12.44
CA ILE A 210 23.14 0.37 -12.74
C ILE A 210 23.49 1.75 -12.17
N PRO A 211 23.60 2.80 -13.00
CA PRO A 211 23.81 4.16 -12.52
C PRO A 211 22.63 4.64 -11.65
N LEU A 212 22.93 5.37 -10.58
CA LEU A 212 21.91 5.95 -9.70
C LEU A 212 21.02 6.94 -10.48
N GLY A 213 19.72 6.95 -10.22
CA GLY A 213 18.75 7.78 -10.94
C GLY A 213 18.38 7.28 -12.34
N SER A 214 18.98 6.21 -12.84
CA SER A 214 18.59 5.63 -14.13
C SER A 214 17.24 4.90 -14.06
N VAL A 215 16.61 4.72 -15.23
CA VAL A 215 15.39 3.94 -15.41
C VAL A 215 15.78 2.61 -16.04
N VAL A 216 15.30 1.52 -15.46
CA VAL A 216 15.54 0.14 -15.92
C VAL A 216 14.23 -0.63 -16.05
N LEU A 217 14.24 -1.65 -16.89
CA LEU A 217 13.15 -2.60 -17.03
C LEU A 217 13.50 -3.88 -16.26
N VAL A 218 12.60 -4.32 -15.39
CA VAL A 218 12.68 -5.61 -14.70
C VAL A 218 11.64 -6.53 -15.33
N HIS A 219 12.07 -7.43 -16.19
CA HIS A 219 11.22 -8.42 -16.85
C HIS A 219 11.24 -9.73 -16.06
N SER A 220 10.09 -10.31 -15.80
CA SER A 220 9.95 -11.63 -15.19
C SER A 220 9.07 -12.52 -16.05
N SER A 221 9.50 -13.77 -16.22
CA SER A 221 8.73 -14.82 -16.91
C SER A 221 8.67 -16.07 -16.05
N VAL A 222 7.56 -16.80 -16.15
CA VAL A 222 7.42 -18.08 -15.46
C VAL A 222 8.09 -19.19 -16.26
N GLY A 223 8.93 -19.97 -15.60
CA GLY A 223 9.47 -21.21 -16.16
C GLY A 223 8.52 -22.38 -15.93
N GLU A 224 8.36 -22.77 -14.67
CA GLU A 224 7.60 -23.97 -14.28
C GLU A 224 6.71 -23.69 -13.06
N ILE A 225 5.54 -24.30 -13.04
CA ILE A 225 4.67 -24.38 -11.86
C ILE A 225 4.44 -25.86 -11.56
N ASP A 226 5.03 -26.35 -10.47
CA ASP A 226 4.91 -27.74 -10.01
C ASP A 226 4.33 -27.78 -8.59
N GLY A 227 3.03 -28.11 -8.51
CA GLY A 227 2.29 -28.14 -7.25
C GLY A 227 2.32 -26.80 -6.51
N ARG A 228 3.11 -26.72 -5.43
CA ARG A 228 3.28 -25.49 -4.63
C ARG A 228 4.47 -24.64 -5.07
N LYS A 229 5.30 -25.11 -5.99
CA LYS A 229 6.52 -24.43 -6.43
C LYS A 229 6.24 -23.62 -7.69
N THR A 230 6.62 -22.36 -7.68
CA THR A 230 6.61 -21.49 -8.87
C THR A 230 8.05 -21.04 -9.11
N LEU A 231 8.64 -21.46 -10.23
CA LEU A 231 9.96 -21.07 -10.67
C LEU A 231 9.85 -19.92 -11.69
N LEU A 232 10.54 -18.83 -11.43
CA LEU A 232 10.58 -17.65 -12.30
C LEU A 232 12.02 -17.35 -12.71
N SER A 233 12.15 -16.82 -13.93
CA SER A 233 13.33 -16.09 -14.35
C SER A 233 13.04 -14.59 -14.30
N CYS A 234 14.10 -13.80 -14.10
CA CYS A 234 14.01 -12.35 -14.10
C CYS A 234 15.27 -11.72 -14.69
N GLN A 235 15.12 -10.66 -15.46
CA GLN A 235 16.21 -9.87 -16.02
C GLN A 235 15.97 -8.38 -15.76
N VAL A 236 17.05 -7.66 -15.47
CA VAL A 236 17.08 -6.22 -15.36
C VAL A 236 17.89 -5.67 -16.52
N THR A 237 17.26 -4.88 -17.39
CA THR A 237 17.89 -4.27 -18.56
C THR A 237 17.81 -2.74 -18.50
N SER A 238 18.64 -2.07 -19.31
CA SER A 238 18.43 -0.65 -19.62
C SER A 238 17.02 -0.41 -20.18
N SER A 239 16.53 0.84 -20.14
CA SER A 239 15.18 1.20 -20.55
C SER A 239 14.85 0.88 -22.01
N ASP A 240 15.87 0.82 -22.86
CA ASP A 240 15.81 0.43 -24.28
C ASP A 240 16.00 -1.08 -24.52
N GLY A 241 16.22 -1.87 -23.45
CA GLY A 241 16.49 -3.30 -23.51
C GLY A 241 17.89 -3.69 -24.01
N SER A 242 18.74 -2.73 -24.38
CA SER A 242 20.01 -3.01 -25.09
C SER A 242 21.10 -3.62 -24.21
N LYS A 243 21.05 -3.37 -22.89
CA LYS A 243 22.08 -3.79 -21.94
C LYS A 243 21.49 -4.56 -20.77
N LEU A 244 22.02 -5.77 -20.53
CA LEU A 244 21.71 -6.58 -19.36
C LEU A 244 22.55 -6.12 -18.15
N HIS A 245 21.86 -5.79 -17.05
CA HIS A 245 22.47 -5.40 -15.79
C HIS A 245 22.50 -6.53 -14.78
N THR A 246 21.40 -7.27 -14.66
CA THR A 246 21.25 -8.31 -13.64
C THR A 246 20.29 -9.37 -14.15
N GLU A 247 20.51 -10.62 -13.79
CA GLU A 247 19.58 -11.70 -14.04
C GLU A 247 19.43 -12.55 -12.79
N ALA A 248 18.28 -13.20 -12.64
CA ALA A 248 18.00 -14.03 -11.48
C ALA A 248 17.06 -15.18 -11.81
N THR A 249 17.13 -16.21 -10.97
CA THR A 249 16.11 -17.25 -10.84
C THR A 249 15.50 -17.17 -9.45
N GLY A 250 14.17 -17.22 -9.36
CA GLY A 250 13.42 -17.20 -8.10
C GLY A 250 12.55 -18.43 -7.96
N LEU A 251 12.58 -19.08 -6.79
CA LEU A 251 11.67 -20.14 -6.40
C LEU A 251 10.73 -19.63 -5.32
N PHE A 252 9.44 -19.70 -5.60
CA PHE A 252 8.38 -19.30 -4.68
C PHE A 252 7.55 -20.50 -4.27
N ILE A 253 7.11 -20.53 -3.00
CA ILE A 253 6.26 -21.58 -2.45
C ILE A 253 4.91 -21.00 -2.08
N SER A 254 3.83 -21.60 -2.61
CA SER A 254 2.48 -21.22 -2.22
C SER A 254 2.18 -21.59 -0.77
N VAL A 255 1.54 -20.65 -0.07
CA VAL A 255 1.18 -20.78 1.34
C VAL A 255 -0.33 -20.73 1.51
N SER A 256 -0.88 -21.61 2.35
CA SER A 256 -2.28 -21.51 2.75
C SER A 256 -2.46 -20.32 3.69
N VAL A 257 -3.62 -19.68 3.63
CA VAL A 257 -3.95 -18.55 4.52
C VAL A 257 -3.86 -18.95 6.01
N GLY A 258 -4.12 -20.22 6.34
CA GLY A 258 -3.96 -20.78 7.70
C GLY A 258 -2.51 -20.81 8.20
N ASN A 259 -1.52 -20.89 7.31
CA ASN A 259 -0.10 -20.89 7.69
C ASN A 259 0.47 -19.46 7.79
N LEU A 260 -0.23 -18.46 7.26
CA LEU A 260 0.04 -17.04 7.51
C LEU A 260 -0.53 -16.58 8.87
N LEU A 261 -1.35 -17.43 9.52
CA LEU A 261 -2.09 -17.22 10.76
C LEU A 261 -1.41 -17.81 12.03
N MET A 262 -0.35 -18.61 11.85
CA MET A 262 0.35 -19.34 12.92
C MET A 262 1.65 -18.69 13.37
#